data_AF-A0A2V7KFW8-F1
#
_entry.id   AF-A0A2V7KFW8-F1
#
_cell.length_a   1.000
_cell.length_b   1.000
_cell.length_c   1.000
_cell.angle_alpha   90.00
_cell.angle_beta   90.00
_cell.angle_gamma   90.00
#
_symmetry.space_group_name_H-M   'P 1'
#
loop_
_entity.id
_entity.type
_entity.pdbx_description
1 polymer ?
#
loop_
_entity_poly.entity_id
_entity_poly.type
_entity_poly.pdbx_seq_one_letter_code
_entity_poly.pdbx_strand_id
1 'polypeptide(L)'
;MQIGGTGLYGTDPDSALRTKVGGLEFRLTWRPPLRAMYREWTLRGELLALQKQVAGTGPTRLGGFISSTYKLNQRFILGARYDYVESPDFGVITRQFVPSLTLWQSEWVFLRAQYQWQRIANATANHQIALQAVWAIGPHKHETY
;
A
#
# COMPACT_ATOMS: atom_id res chain seq x y z
N MET A 1 5.26 12.01 12.31
CA MET A 1 5.97 11.18 11.32
C MET A 1 6.31 9.86 11.99
N GLN A 2 6.26 8.75 11.25
CA GLN A 2 6.63 7.42 11.73
C GLN A 2 7.59 6.78 10.73
N ILE A 3 8.60 6.07 11.23
CA ILE A 3 9.54 5.26 10.46
C ILE A 3 9.65 3.91 11.19
N GLY A 4 9.76 2.82 10.45
CA GLY A 4 9.88 1.48 10.99
C GLY A 4 10.76 0.60 10.10
N GLY A 5 11.09 -0.59 10.60
CA GLY A 5 11.83 -1.59 9.87
C GLY A 5 11.52 -3.00 10.35
N THR A 6 11.68 -3.97 9.46
CA THR A 6 11.35 -5.38 9.70
C THR A 6 12.47 -6.28 9.16
N GLY A 7 12.59 -7.48 9.72
CA GLY A 7 13.58 -8.46 9.30
C GLY A 7 13.08 -9.88 9.52
N LEU A 8 13.29 -10.75 8.54
CA LEU A 8 12.94 -12.16 8.57
C LEU A 8 14.10 -13.00 8.03
N TYR A 9 14.34 -14.15 8.64
CA TYR A 9 15.37 -15.11 8.25
C TYR A 9 14.78 -16.53 8.33
N GLY A 10 15.02 -17.33 7.29
CA GLY A 10 14.59 -18.73 7.25
C GLY A 10 15.61 -19.61 6.55
N THR A 11 15.68 -20.87 6.98
CA THR A 11 16.55 -21.90 6.40
C THR A 11 15.78 -23.17 6.18
N ASP A 12 16.11 -23.89 5.12
CA ASP A 12 15.70 -25.27 4.90
C ASP A 12 16.95 -26.16 4.96
N PRO A 13 17.10 -27.00 6.01
CA PRO A 13 18.25 -27.87 6.18
C PRO A 13 18.43 -28.88 5.04
N ASP A 14 17.34 -29.32 4.41
CA ASP A 14 17.34 -30.39 3.42
C ASP A 14 17.67 -29.90 2.01
N SER A 15 17.59 -28.58 1.76
CA SER A 15 17.79 -27.99 0.42
C SER A 15 18.90 -26.94 0.32
N ALA A 16 19.69 -26.73 1.39
CA ALA A 16 20.69 -25.66 1.49
C ALA A 16 20.12 -24.26 1.13
N LEU A 17 18.81 -24.09 1.27
CA LEU A 17 18.09 -22.86 0.96
C LEU A 17 18.16 -21.93 2.17
N ARG A 18 18.49 -20.66 1.92
CA ARG A 18 18.48 -19.60 2.92
C ARG A 18 17.71 -18.41 2.36
N THR A 19 16.75 -17.92 3.12
CA THR A 19 15.94 -16.77 2.73
C THR A 19 16.08 -15.67 3.77
N LYS A 20 16.38 -14.46 3.32
CA LYS A 20 16.44 -13.25 4.14
C LYS A 20 15.49 -12.22 3.56
N VAL A 21 14.73 -11.55 4.41
CA VAL A 21 13.93 -10.38 4.02
C VAL A 21 14.23 -9.26 4.99
N GLY A 22 14.53 -8.08 4.46
CA GLY A 22 14.61 -6.84 5.24
C GLY A 22 13.61 -5.82 4.69
N GLY A 23 13.03 -5.03 5.56
CA GLY A 23 12.03 -4.03 5.21
C GLY A 23 12.26 -2.69 5.89
N LEU A 24 11.93 -1.62 5.19
CA LEU A 24 11.85 -0.26 5.71
C LEU A 24 10.48 0.32 5.38
N GLU A 25 9.86 0.97 6.36
CA GLU A 25 8.55 1.59 6.21
C GLU A 25 8.55 3.01 6.74
N PHE A 26 7.70 3.86 6.15
CA PHE A 26 7.49 5.21 6.65
C PHE A 26 6.05 5.66 6.47
N ARG A 27 5.65 6.61 7.32
CA ARG A 27 4.39 7.32 7.23
C ARG A 27 4.54 8.78 7.65
N LEU A 28 4.06 9.66 6.80
CA LEU A 28 3.91 11.08 7.07
C LEU A 28 2.43 11.46 6.92
N THR A 29 1.86 12.06 7.96
CA THR A 29 0.52 12.66 7.90
C THR A 29 0.65 14.13 8.26
N TRP A 30 0.18 15.00 7.38
CA TRP A 30 0.12 16.44 7.56
C TRP A 30 -1.33 16.91 7.62
N ARG A 31 -1.63 17.72 8.63
CA ARG A 31 -2.92 18.36 8.83
C ARG A 31 -2.69 19.87 8.98
N PRO A 32 -3.17 20.71 8.06
CA PRO A 32 -3.03 22.16 8.21
C PRO A 32 -3.73 22.64 9.50
N PRO A 33 -3.09 23.53 10.28
CA PRO A 33 -3.70 24.16 11.45
C PRO A 33 -5.04 24.81 11.09
N LEU A 34 -6.02 24.72 11.99
CA LEU A 34 -7.39 25.25 11.82
C LEU A 34 -8.22 24.64 10.67
N ARG A 35 -7.65 23.76 9.85
CA ARG A 35 -8.33 23.10 8.71
C ARG A 35 -8.27 21.57 8.76
N ALA A 36 -7.82 21.00 9.88
CA ALA A 36 -7.61 19.57 10.04
C ALA A 36 -8.87 18.71 9.80
N MET A 37 -10.07 19.26 10.06
CA MET A 37 -11.33 18.59 9.74
C MET A 37 -11.57 18.43 8.23
N TYR A 38 -11.01 19.34 7.41
CA TYR A 38 -11.30 19.44 5.98
C TYR A 38 -10.14 18.97 5.09
N ARG A 39 -8.91 19.08 5.59
CA ARG A 39 -7.69 18.80 4.83
C ARG A 39 -6.76 17.93 5.63
N GLU A 40 -6.30 16.88 4.98
CA GLU A 40 -5.28 15.96 5.48
C GLU A 40 -4.54 15.40 4.28
N TRP A 41 -3.23 15.38 4.35
CA TRP A 41 -2.39 14.67 3.40
C TRP A 41 -1.65 13.56 4.13
N THR A 42 -1.74 12.33 3.63
CA THR A 42 -0.99 11.19 4.18
C THR A 42 -0.15 10.56 3.08
N LEU A 43 1.15 10.43 3.30
CA LEU A 43 2.10 9.70 2.47
C LEU A 43 2.59 8.48 3.25
N ARG A 44 2.62 7.31 2.60
CA ARG A 44 3.11 6.05 3.16
C ARG A 44 3.98 5.35 2.13
N GLY A 45 4.99 4.63 2.58
CA GLY A 45 5.72 3.73 1.72
C GLY A 45 6.38 2.60 2.49
N GLU A 46 6.64 1.52 1.77
CA GLU A 46 7.35 0.34 2.25
C GLU A 46 8.30 -0.13 1.16
N LEU A 47 9.51 -0.50 1.54
CA LEU A 47 10.52 -1.08 0.68
C LEU A 47 11.02 -2.37 1.33
N LEU A 48 11.05 -3.44 0.55
CA LEU A 48 11.49 -4.78 0.93
C LEU A 48 12.67 -5.19 0.04
N ALA A 49 13.67 -5.80 0.67
CA ALA A 49 14.78 -6.49 0.02
C ALA A 49 14.73 -7.97 0.41
N LEU A 50 14.54 -8.83 -0.58
CA LEU A 50 14.49 -10.28 -0.45
C LEU A 50 15.77 -10.88 -1.02
N GLN A 51 16.47 -11.70 -0.26
CA GLN A 51 17.56 -12.53 -0.76
C GLN A 51 17.20 -14.00 -0.56
N LYS A 52 16.98 -14.71 -1.67
CA LYS A 52 16.76 -16.16 -1.68
C LYS A 52 18.02 -16.83 -2.24
N GLN A 53 18.76 -17.54 -1.39
CA GLN A 53 20.01 -18.21 -1.73
C GLN A 53 19.83 -19.72 -1.77
N VAL A 54 20.32 -20.37 -2.83
CA VAL A 54 20.44 -21.82 -2.94
C VAL A 54 21.92 -22.15 -2.98
N ALA A 55 22.39 -23.05 -2.10
CA ALA A 55 23.80 -23.40 -1.98
C ALA A 55 24.73 -22.16 -1.84
N GLY A 56 24.26 -21.13 -1.13
CA GLY A 56 25.01 -19.90 -0.87
C GLY A 56 24.93 -18.82 -1.96
N THR A 57 24.29 -19.09 -3.10
CA THR A 57 24.18 -18.14 -4.21
C THR A 57 22.73 -17.71 -4.43
N GLY A 58 22.50 -16.41 -4.65
CA GLY A 58 21.17 -15.91 -5.01
C GLY A 58 21.10 -14.39 -5.09
N PRO A 59 20.33 -13.83 -6.05
CA PRO A 59 20.19 -12.40 -6.21
C PRO A 59 19.37 -11.79 -5.06
N THR A 60 19.59 -10.50 -4.81
CA THR A 60 18.67 -9.68 -4.02
C THR A 60 17.59 -9.13 -4.94
N ARG A 61 16.33 -9.34 -4.58
CA ARG A 61 15.13 -8.83 -5.26
C ARG A 61 14.52 -7.71 -4.44
N LEU A 62 14.06 -6.66 -5.11
CA LEU A 62 13.41 -5.53 -4.46
C LEU A 62 11.92 -5.52 -4.72
N GLY A 63 11.14 -5.10 -3.72
CA GLY A 63 9.72 -4.87 -3.87
C GLY A 63 9.26 -3.77 -2.93
N GLY A 64 8.21 -3.06 -3.27
CA GLY A 64 7.72 -2.00 -2.42
C GLY A 64 6.58 -1.22 -3.03
N PHE A 65 6.06 -0.29 -2.23
CA PHE A 65 5.02 0.61 -2.68
C PHE A 65 5.21 2.01 -2.09
N ILE A 66 4.59 2.97 -2.76
CA ILE A 66 4.34 4.29 -2.22
C ILE A 66 2.87 4.64 -2.44
N SER A 67 2.23 5.23 -1.45
CA SER A 67 0.83 5.65 -1.52
C SER A 67 0.63 7.01 -0.89
N SER A 68 -0.26 7.79 -1.49
CA SER A 68 -0.64 9.12 -1.01
C SER A 68 -2.16 9.21 -0.97
N THR A 69 -2.69 9.81 0.10
CA THR A 69 -4.10 10.21 0.19
C THR A 69 -4.20 11.70 0.50
N TYR A 70 -5.17 12.36 -0.10
CA TYR A 70 -5.48 13.77 0.13
C TYR A 70 -6.97 13.95 0.36
N LYS A 71 -7.32 14.44 1.56
CA LYS A 71 -8.67 14.81 1.92
C LYS A 71 -8.97 16.20 1.34
N LEU A 72 -9.88 16.26 0.36
CA LEU A 72 -10.30 17.49 -0.32
C LEU A 72 -11.26 18.31 0.55
N ASN A 73 -12.16 17.61 1.24
CA ASN A 73 -13.14 18.16 2.17
C ASN A 73 -13.59 17.06 3.15
N GLN A 74 -14.64 17.30 3.94
CA GLN A 74 -15.14 16.31 4.91
C GLN A 74 -15.54 14.96 4.29
N ARG A 75 -15.91 14.94 3.01
CA ARG A 75 -16.49 13.76 2.34
C ARG A 75 -15.54 13.09 1.34
N PHE A 76 -14.75 13.86 0.61
CA PHE A 76 -13.95 13.34 -0.50
C PHE A 76 -12.47 13.17 -0.14
N ILE A 77 -11.94 11.99 -0.44
CA ILE A 77 -10.52 11.65 -0.31
C ILE A 77 -10.03 11.10 -1.64
N LEU A 78 -9.04 11.76 -2.23
CA LEU A 78 -8.28 11.25 -3.37
C LEU A 78 -7.16 10.35 -2.85
N GLY A 79 -6.89 9.26 -3.54
CA GLY A 79 -5.76 8.39 -3.23
C GLY A 79 -5.07 7.91 -4.49
N ALA A 80 -3.76 7.70 -4.41
CA ALA A 80 -2.99 7.02 -5.43
C ALA A 80 -1.96 6.11 -4.78
N ARG A 81 -1.71 4.94 -5.39
CA ARG A 81 -0.65 4.02 -5.00
C ARG A 81 0.15 3.60 -6.22
N TYR A 82 1.45 3.47 -6.05
CA TYR A 82 2.34 2.86 -7.02
C TYR A 82 3.07 1.69 -6.37
N ASP A 83 3.12 0.56 -7.06
CA ASP A 83 3.81 -0.66 -6.64
C ASP A 83 4.90 -1.01 -7.65
N TYR A 84 6.03 -1.50 -7.14
CA TYR A 84 7.12 -2.09 -7.91
C TYR A 84 7.53 -3.38 -7.21
N VAL A 85 7.53 -4.51 -7.91
CA VAL A 85 7.91 -5.80 -7.33
C VAL A 85 8.72 -6.60 -8.33
N GLU A 86 9.90 -7.05 -7.94
CA GLU A 86 10.66 -8.07 -8.65
C GLU A 86 10.26 -9.47 -8.19
N SER A 87 9.99 -10.36 -9.15
CA SER A 87 9.71 -11.77 -8.87
C SER A 87 10.90 -12.41 -8.12
N PRO A 88 10.65 -13.11 -6.99
CA PRO A 88 11.67 -13.82 -6.23
C PRO A 88 12.52 -14.76 -7.07
N ASP A 89 11.87 -15.53 -7.95
CA ASP A 89 12.53 -16.61 -8.69
C ASP A 89 13.12 -16.12 -10.01
N PHE A 90 12.38 -15.30 -10.76
CA PHE A 90 12.74 -14.95 -12.13
C PHE A 90 13.22 -13.50 -12.30
N GLY A 91 13.04 -12.64 -11.30
CA GLY A 91 13.38 -11.21 -11.40
C GLY A 91 12.50 -10.41 -12.35
N VAL A 92 11.43 -11.00 -12.88
CA VAL A 92 10.44 -10.30 -13.70
C VAL A 92 9.80 -9.20 -12.87
N ILE A 93 9.79 -7.99 -13.42
CA ILE A 93 9.27 -6.80 -12.74
C ILE A 93 7.78 -6.67 -13.00
N THR A 94 7.01 -6.48 -11.93
CA THR A 94 5.61 -6.04 -11.97
C THR A 94 5.50 -4.62 -11.47
N ARG A 95 4.81 -3.76 -12.21
CA ARG A 95 4.47 -2.39 -11.82
C ARG A 95 2.96 -2.23 -11.73
N GLN A 96 2.50 -1.49 -10.73
CA GLN A 96 1.07 -1.20 -10.58
C GLN A 96 0.86 0.28 -10.27
N PHE A 97 -0.21 0.86 -10.81
CA PHE A 97 -0.68 2.19 -10.44
C PHE A 97 -2.18 2.13 -10.14
N VAL A 98 -2.56 2.62 -8.95
CA VAL A 98 -3.92 2.54 -8.42
C VAL A 98 -4.41 3.91 -7.96
N PRO A 99 -4.99 4.74 -8.84
CA PRO A 99 -5.77 5.89 -8.41
C PRO A 99 -7.09 5.44 -7.77
N SER A 100 -7.57 6.23 -6.82
CA SER A 100 -8.79 5.97 -6.08
C SER A 100 -9.49 7.25 -5.67
N LEU A 101 -10.82 7.17 -5.60
CA LEU A 101 -11.68 8.20 -5.05
C LEU A 101 -12.52 7.57 -3.96
N THR A 102 -12.48 8.16 -2.78
CA THR A 102 -13.30 7.76 -1.64
C THR A 102 -14.30 8.87 -1.33
N LEU A 103 -15.53 8.47 -1.08
CA LEU A 103 -16.64 9.32 -0.65
C LEU A 103 -17.20 8.79 0.68
N TRP A 104 -17.14 9.61 1.71
CA TRP A 104 -17.97 9.48 2.90
C TRP A 104 -19.32 10.16 2.61
N GLN A 105 -20.33 9.38 2.27
CA GLN A 105 -21.67 9.91 2.02
C GLN A 105 -22.30 10.40 3.34
N SER A 106 -22.03 9.66 4.42
CA SER A 106 -22.36 9.99 5.81
C SER A 106 -21.29 9.37 6.72
N GLU A 107 -21.41 9.57 8.03
CA GLU A 107 -20.57 8.88 9.03
C GLU A 107 -20.75 7.36 9.01
N TRP A 108 -21.85 6.89 8.41
CA TRP A 108 -22.23 5.47 8.34
C TRP A 108 -21.86 4.82 7.03
N VAL A 109 -21.70 5.60 5.95
CA VAL A 109 -21.61 5.09 4.58
C VAL A 109 -20.34 5.59 3.91
N PHE A 110 -19.48 4.64 3.59
CA PHE A 110 -18.24 4.81 2.86
C PHE A 110 -18.37 4.16 1.48
N LEU A 111 -17.99 4.90 0.44
CA LEU A 111 -17.90 4.42 -0.93
C LEU A 111 -16.49 4.67 -1.47
N ARG A 112 -15.94 3.72 -2.22
CA ARG A 112 -14.65 3.88 -2.88
C ARG A 112 -14.69 3.29 -4.28
N ALA A 113 -14.21 4.07 -5.24
CA ALA A 113 -13.87 3.59 -6.56
C ALA A 113 -12.34 3.53 -6.70
N GLN A 114 -11.82 2.46 -7.27
CA GLN A 114 -10.42 2.30 -7.61
C GLN A 114 -10.29 1.81 -9.04
N TYR A 115 -9.28 2.32 -9.73
CA TYR A 115 -8.84 1.76 -10.99
C TYR A 115 -7.42 1.25 -10.79
N GLN A 116 -7.11 0.08 -11.32
CA GLN A 116 -5.80 -0.55 -11.25
C GLN A 116 -5.29 -0.75 -12.68
N TRP A 117 -4.14 -0.16 -12.95
CA TRP A 117 -3.30 -0.51 -14.08
C TRP A 117 -2.14 -1.36 -13.57
N GLN A 118 -1.92 -2.54 -14.15
CA GLN A 118 -0.82 -3.42 -13.80
C GLN A 118 -0.07 -3.86 -15.06
N ARG A 119 1.26 -3.86 -15.01
CA ARG A 119 2.09 -4.37 -16.09
C ARG A 119 3.20 -5.26 -15.55
N ILE A 120 3.17 -6.52 -15.97
CA ILE A 120 4.30 -7.45 -15.81
C ILE A 120 5.23 -7.21 -17.00
N ALA A 121 6.54 -7.18 -16.78
CA ALA A 121 7.53 -7.02 -17.85
C ALA A 121 7.29 -8.09 -18.94
N ASN A 122 7.37 -7.66 -20.21
CA ASN A 122 7.09 -8.49 -21.39
C ASN A 122 5.64 -9.00 -21.53
N ALA A 123 4.69 -8.52 -20.72
CA ALA A 123 3.28 -8.80 -20.88
C ALA A 123 2.48 -7.54 -21.24
N THR A 124 1.27 -7.75 -21.77
CA THR A 124 0.28 -6.69 -21.96
C THR A 124 -0.20 -6.18 -20.60
N ALA A 125 -0.53 -4.90 -20.52
CA ALA A 125 -1.08 -4.33 -19.30
C ALA A 125 -2.48 -4.90 -18.99
N ASN A 126 -2.73 -5.15 -17.71
CA ASN A 126 -4.03 -5.52 -17.18
C ASN A 126 -4.71 -4.31 -16.53
N HIS A 127 -6.03 -4.25 -16.63
CA HIS A 127 -6.86 -3.13 -16.20
C HIS A 127 -8.03 -3.65 -15.36
N GLN A 128 -8.20 -3.13 -14.16
CA GLN A 128 -9.28 -3.54 -13.26
C GLN A 128 -9.94 -2.32 -12.64
N ILE A 129 -11.26 -2.39 -12.43
CA ILE A 129 -12.02 -1.40 -11.68
C ILE A 129 -12.64 -2.12 -10.48
N ALA A 130 -12.48 -1.53 -9.30
CA ALA A 130 -13.09 -2.02 -8.07
C ALA A 130 -13.99 -0.94 -7.47
N LEU A 131 -15.20 -1.34 -7.08
CA LEU A 131 -16.13 -0.53 -6.34
C LEU A 131 -16.34 -1.18 -4.97
N GLN A 132 -16.10 -0.41 -3.91
CA GLN A 132 -16.30 -0.83 -2.53
C GLN A 132 -17.34 0.06 -1.89
N ALA A 133 -18.27 -0.55 -1.17
CA ALA A 133 -19.23 0.14 -0.36
C ALA A 133 -19.28 -0.52 1.02
N VAL A 134 -19.19 0.29 2.07
CA VAL A 134 -19.16 -0.15 3.47
C VAL A 134 -20.19 0.67 4.22
N TRP A 135 -21.04 -0.01 4.98
CA TRP A 135 -22.05 0.61 5.83
C TRP A 135 -21.99 0.01 7.24
N ALA A 136 -22.11 0.86 8.25
CA ALA A 136 -22.23 0.45 9.64
C ALA A 136 -23.65 0.77 10.15
N ILE A 137 -24.22 -0.13 10.96
CA ILE A 137 -25.53 0.03 11.60
C ILE A 137 -25.36 -0.30 13.08
N GLY A 138 -25.50 0.69 13.96
CA GLY A 138 -25.38 0.52 15.41
C GLY A 138 -25.58 1.83 16.18
N PRO A 139 -25.95 1.77 17.48
CA PRO A 139 -26.22 2.97 18.29
C PRO A 139 -24.96 3.80 18.50
N HIS A 140 -25.10 5.12 18.37
CA HIS A 140 -24.03 6.09 18.56
C HIS A 140 -24.35 6.99 19.76
N LYS A 141 -23.33 7.31 20.56
CA LYS A 141 -23.42 8.37 21.56
C LYS A 141 -23.41 9.70 20.79
N HIS A 142 -24.43 10.53 20.98
CA HIS A 142 -24.47 11.86 20.40
C HIS A 142 -23.24 12.65 20.89
N GLU A 143 -22.48 13.28 19.98
CA GLU A 143 -21.49 14.27 20.38
C GLU A 143 -22.24 15.42 21.06
N THR A 144 -22.02 15.58 22.36
CA THR A 144 -22.55 16.71 23.12
C THR A 144 -21.65 17.90 22.79
N TYR A 145 -22.18 18.84 22.00
CA TYR A 145 -21.53 20.12 21.68
C TYR A 145 -21.38 20.99 22.92
#